data_AF-A0A7G6TSW4-F1
#
_entry.id   AF-A0A7G6TSW4-F1
#
_cell.length_a   1.000
_cell.length_b   1.000
_cell.length_c   1.000
_cell.angle_alpha   90.00
_cell.angle_beta   90.00
_cell.angle_gamma   90.00
#
_symmetry.space_group_name_H-M   'P 1'
#
loop_
_entity.id
_entity.type
_entity.pdbx_description
1 polymer ?
#
loop_
_entity_poly.entity_id
_entity_poly.type
_entity_poly.pdbx_seq_one_letter_code
_entity_poly.pdbx_strand_id
1 'polypeptide(L)'
;MFVEEMVELPAPTAHPLVTIAFDNRTILEMETALTKACETLSRCLDSHETRCVIAKRILRRVNDGERTFGGMAAAGMAAVEELRRRHQQV
;
A
#
# COMPACT_ATOMS: atom_id res chain seq x y z
N MET A 1 -5.95 -21.88 48.34
CA MET A 1 -6.88 -21.12 47.47
C MET A 1 -6.15 -19.87 47.03
N PHE A 2 -5.60 -19.88 45.82
CA PHE A 2 -5.16 -18.69 45.10
C PHE A 2 -5.66 -18.90 43.68
N VAL A 3 -6.79 -18.27 43.38
CA VAL A 3 -7.37 -18.18 42.03
C VAL A 3 -6.93 -16.83 41.48
N GLU A 4 -5.83 -16.81 40.75
CA GLU A 4 -5.46 -15.65 39.95
C GLU A 4 -5.84 -15.93 38.50
N GLU A 5 -7.11 -15.63 38.24
CA GLU A 5 -7.59 -14.87 37.09
C GLU A 5 -6.76 -14.98 35.79
N MET A 6 -7.18 -15.90 34.90
CA MET A 6 -6.80 -15.89 33.50
C MET A 6 -7.44 -14.67 32.84
N VAL A 7 -6.68 -13.57 32.74
CA VAL A 7 -7.03 -12.46 31.86
C VAL A 7 -6.90 -12.96 30.43
N GLU A 8 -8.05 -13.29 29.83
CA GLU A 8 -8.19 -13.56 28.41
C GLU A 8 -7.79 -12.28 27.67
N LEU A 9 -6.54 -12.23 27.19
CA LEU A 9 -6.09 -11.16 26.31
C LEU A 9 -7.00 -11.17 25.08
N PRO A 10 -7.62 -10.03 24.71
CA PRO A 10 -8.39 -9.98 23.48
C PRO A 10 -7.46 -10.37 22.34
N ALA A 11 -7.92 -11.33 21.52
CA ALA A 11 -7.18 -11.82 20.36
C ALA A 11 -6.58 -10.61 19.61
N PRO A 12 -5.30 -10.67 19.23
CA PRO A 12 -4.68 -9.58 18.52
C PRO A 12 -5.57 -9.27 17.32
N THR A 13 -6.14 -8.07 17.32
CA THR A 13 -6.77 -7.47 16.14
C THR A 13 -5.66 -7.15 15.16
N ALA A 14 -4.95 -8.19 14.74
CA ALA A 14 -4.09 -8.16 13.60
C ALA A 14 -5.02 -7.77 12.45
N HIS A 15 -4.88 -6.53 12.00
CA HIS A 15 -5.35 -6.13 10.68
C HIS A 15 -5.00 -7.30 9.75
N PRO A 16 -5.97 -7.84 8.99
CA PRO A 16 -5.72 -8.96 8.11
C PRO A 16 -4.45 -8.61 7.35
N LEU A 17 -3.39 -9.40 7.57
CA LEU A 17 -2.19 -9.28 6.77
C LEU A 17 -2.68 -9.24 5.33
N VAL A 18 -2.19 -8.28 4.55
CA VAL A 18 -2.60 -8.03 3.16
C VAL A 18 -2.67 -9.36 2.36
N THR A 19 -1.94 -10.38 2.79
CA THR A 19 -1.93 -11.76 2.28
C THR A 19 -3.20 -12.60 2.51
N ILE A 20 -4.03 -12.33 3.52
CA ILE A 20 -5.29 -13.05 3.76
C ILE A 20 -6.44 -12.42 2.96
N ALA A 21 -6.37 -11.11 2.71
CA ALA A 21 -7.42 -10.36 2.01
C ALA A 21 -7.31 -10.41 0.48
N PHE A 22 -6.12 -10.67 -0.05
CA PHE A 22 -5.84 -10.65 -1.49
C PHE A 22 -5.21 -11.97 -1.93
N ASP A 23 -5.62 -12.45 -3.10
CA ASP A 23 -4.96 -13.60 -3.72
C ASP A 23 -3.52 -13.24 -4.14
N ASN A 24 -2.67 -14.27 -4.28
CA ASN A 24 -1.26 -14.10 -4.65
C ASN A 24 -1.08 -13.32 -5.97
N ARG A 25 -2.03 -13.44 -6.88
CA ARG A 25 -2.00 -12.72 -8.16
C ARG A 25 -2.17 -11.22 -7.92
N THR A 26 -3.14 -10.82 -7.11
CA THR A 26 -3.40 -9.42 -6.74
C THR A 26 -2.19 -8.83 -6.03
N ILE A 27 -1.53 -9.58 -5.15
CA ILE A 27 -0.30 -9.14 -4.47
C ILE A 27 0.81 -8.88 -5.48
N LEU A 28 1.07 -9.82 -6.39
CA LEU A 28 2.09 -9.67 -7.43
C LEU A 28 1.79 -8.48 -8.36
N GLU A 29 0.52 -8.28 -8.71
CA GLU A 29 0.07 -7.15 -9.53
C GLU A 29 0.28 -5.81 -8.79
N MET A 30 0.01 -5.74 -7.48
CA MET A 30 0.29 -4.57 -6.64
C MET A 30 1.79 -4.26 -6.56
N GLU A 31 2.62 -5.27 -6.32
CA GLU A 31 4.09 -5.12 -6.27
C GLU A 31 4.64 -4.66 -7.62
N THR A 32 4.13 -5.22 -8.72
CA THR A 32 4.52 -4.83 -10.08
C THR A 32 4.11 -3.39 -10.37
N ALA A 33 2.88 -3.00 -10.01
CA ALA A 33 2.39 -1.64 -10.21
C ALA A 33 3.19 -0.61 -9.39
N LEU A 34 3.52 -0.95 -8.14
CA LEU A 34 4.36 -0.12 -7.27
C LEU A 34 5.76 0.05 -7.88
N THR A 35 6.37 -1.04 -8.33
CA THR A 35 7.72 -1.03 -8.91
C THR A 35 7.76 -0.11 -10.13
N LYS A 36 6.83 -0.31 -11.07
CA LYS A 36 6.73 0.52 -12.28
C LYS A 36 6.49 1.99 -11.96
N ALA A 37 5.64 2.30 -10.98
CA ALA A 37 5.42 3.69 -10.58
C ALA A 37 6.70 4.30 -9.99
N CYS A 38 7.41 3.59 -9.11
CA CYS A 38 8.65 4.07 -8.50
C CYS A 38 9.77 4.30 -9.53
N GLU A 39 9.87 3.44 -10.56
CA GLU A 39 10.85 3.60 -11.66
C GLU A 39 10.68 4.92 -12.42
N THR A 40 9.50 5.53 -12.39
CA THR A 40 9.25 6.83 -13.03
C THR A 40 9.67 8.02 -12.17
N LEU A 41 9.96 7.82 -10.87
CA LEU A 41 10.39 8.91 -10.00
C LEU A 41 11.79 9.40 -10.39
N SER A 42 11.97 10.72 -10.34
CA SER A 42 13.32 11.28 -10.37
C SER A 42 14.06 10.90 -9.08
N ARG A 43 15.39 10.80 -9.15
CA ARG A 43 16.24 10.40 -8.02
C ARG A 43 16.05 11.27 -6.76
N CYS A 44 15.64 12.54 -6.93
CA CYS A 44 15.34 13.46 -5.83
C CYS A 44 14.04 13.13 -5.08
N LEU A 45 13.08 12.46 -5.75
CA LEU A 45 11.79 12.07 -5.17
C LEU A 45 11.79 10.61 -4.71
N ASP A 46 12.81 9.83 -5.07
CA ASP A 46 12.92 8.41 -4.76
C ASP A 46 13.34 8.16 -3.30
N SER A 47 12.44 8.48 -2.37
CA SER A 47 12.58 8.20 -0.95
C SER A 47 11.64 7.08 -0.52
N HIS A 48 11.97 6.40 0.58
CA HIS A 48 11.09 5.40 1.17
C HIS A 48 9.69 5.96 1.47
N GLU A 49 9.61 7.21 1.95
CA GLU A 49 8.34 7.87 2.25
C GLU A 49 7.48 8.07 0.99
N THR A 50 8.08 8.54 -0.11
CA THR A 50 7.41 8.68 -1.41
C THR A 50 6.86 7.33 -1.90
N ARG A 51 7.68 6.27 -1.81
CA ARG A 51 7.26 4.91 -2.17
C ARG A 51 6.09 4.43 -1.31
N CYS A 52 6.10 4.73 -0.01
CA CYS A 52 4.96 4.44 0.88
C CYS A 52 3.69 5.19 0.47
N VAL A 53 3.78 6.45 0.03
CA VAL A 53 2.62 7.22 -0.45
C VAL A 53 2.00 6.54 -1.68
N ILE A 54 2.83 6.13 -2.64
CA ILE A 54 2.40 5.43 -3.84
C ILE A 54 1.73 4.10 -3.48
N ALA A 55 2.38 3.29 -2.64
CA ALA A 55 1.85 1.99 -2.19
C ALA A 55 0.48 2.13 -1.49
N LYS A 56 0.32 3.13 -0.62
CA LYS A 56 -0.97 3.42 0.04
C LYS A 56 -2.05 3.79 -0.97
N ARG A 57 -1.72 4.52 -2.04
CA ARG A 57 -2.67 4.90 -3.10
C ARG A 57 -3.17 3.68 -3.87
N ILE A 58 -2.25 2.78 -4.22
CA ILE A 58 -2.56 1.51 -4.89
C ILE A 58 -3.44 0.65 -3.98
N LEU A 59 -3.01 0.43 -2.73
CA LEU A 59 -3.74 -0.38 -1.76
C LEU A 59 -5.17 0.14 -1.52
N ARG A 60 -5.35 1.46 -1.43
CA ARG A 60 -6.68 2.06 -1.30
C ARG A 60 -7.59 1.69 -2.49
N ARG A 61 -7.09 1.77 -3.72
CA ARG A 61 -7.87 1.40 -4.92
C ARG A 61 -8.27 -0.07 -4.91
N VAL A 62 -7.36 -0.95 -4.50
CA VAL A 62 -7.63 -2.39 -4.39
C VAL A 62 -8.67 -2.66 -3.29
N ASN A 63 -8.59 -1.95 -2.17
CA ASN A 63 -9.61 -1.99 -1.10
C ASN A 63 -10.98 -1.49 -1.56
N ASP A 64 -11.02 -0.48 -2.43
CA ASP A 64 -12.27 0.04 -3.03
C ASP A 64 -12.88 -0.92 -4.09
N GLY A 65 -12.25 -2.08 -4.33
CA GLY A 65 -12.75 -3.15 -5.22
C GLY A 65 -12.11 -3.19 -6.62
N GLU A 66 -11.25 -2.22 -6.95
CA GLU A 66 -10.52 -2.21 -8.23
C GLU A 66 -9.30 -3.12 -8.16
N ARG A 67 -9.44 -4.36 -8.67
CA ARG A 67 -8.40 -5.39 -8.61
C ARG A 67 -7.74 -5.65 -9.96
N THR A 68 -7.93 -4.80 -10.96
CA THR A 68 -7.21 -4.92 -12.22
C THR A 68 -5.82 -4.31 -12.10
N PHE A 69 -4.82 -4.96 -12.70
CA PHE A 69 -3.49 -4.36 -12.86
C PHE A 69 -3.54 -2.94 -13.47
N GLY A 70 -4.41 -2.70 -14.45
CA GLY A 70 -4.58 -1.39 -15.08
C GLY A 70 -5.03 -0.31 -14.08
N GLY A 71 -5.99 -0.63 -13.22
CA GLY A 71 -6.45 0.26 -12.15
C GLY A 71 -5.37 0.55 -11.12
N MET A 72 -4.61 -0.48 -10.72
CA MET A 72 -3.48 -0.34 -9.79
C MET A 72 -2.36 0.55 -10.38
N ALA A 73 -1.97 0.31 -11.64
CA ALA A 73 -0.96 1.09 -12.33
C ALA A 73 -1.37 2.57 -12.47
N ALA A 74 -2.63 2.83 -12.86
CA ALA A 74 -3.17 4.18 -12.95
C ALA A 74 -3.15 4.91 -11.59
N ALA A 75 -3.47 4.19 -10.50
CA ALA A 75 -3.41 4.73 -9.15
C ALA A 75 -1.98 5.12 -8.72
N GLY A 76 -1.01 4.27 -9.03
CA GLY A 76 0.41 4.52 -8.77
C GLY A 76 0.91 5.74 -9.54
N MET A 77 0.63 5.81 -10.85
CA MET A 77 1.02 6.96 -11.68
C MET A 77 0.36 8.27 -11.22
N ALA A 78 -0.93 8.23 -10.85
CA ALA A 78 -1.59 9.42 -10.32
C ALA A 78 -0.93 9.93 -9.02
N ALA A 79 -0.44 9.03 -8.16
CA ALA A 79 0.31 9.42 -6.97
C ALA A 79 1.66 10.04 -7.32
N VAL A 80 2.40 9.48 -8.27
CA VAL A 80 3.66 10.05 -8.78
C VAL A 80 3.43 11.47 -9.30
N GLU A 81 2.37 11.68 -10.07
CA GLU A 81 2.06 12.98 -10.68
C GLU A 81 1.73 14.02 -9.61
N GLU A 82 1.01 13.61 -8.57
CA GLU A 82 0.74 14.46 -7.41
C GLU A 82 2.02 14.84 -6.65
N LEU A 83 2.92 13.87 -6.44
CA LEU A 83 4.20 14.09 -5.76
C LEU A 83 5.10 15.06 -6.55
N ARG A 84 5.17 14.90 -7.88
CA ARG A 84 5.90 15.82 -8.78
C ARG A 84 5.36 17.24 -8.70
N ARG A 85 4.04 17.41 -8.72
CA ARG A 85 3.39 18.74 -8.59
C ARG A 85 3.73 19.38 -7.26
N ARG A 86 3.67 18.63 -6.15
CA ARG A 86 4.01 19.15 -4.82
C ARG A 86 5.47 19.60 -4.74
N HIS A 87 6.39 18.88 -5.38
CA HIS A 87 7.80 19.25 -5.40
C HIS A 87 8.09 20.50 -6.25
N GLN A 88 7.33 20.74 -7.32
CA GLN A 88 7.48 21.94 -8.16
C GLN A 88 6.91 23.21 -7.52
N GLN A 89 6.14 23.09 -6.43
CA GLN A 89 5.52 24.20 -5.71
C GLN A 89 6.36 24.71 -4.53
N VAL A 90 7.53 24.11 -4.29
CA VAL A 90 8.51 24.47 -3.24
C VAL A 90 9.73 25.10 -3.89
#